data_AF-A0A1E5WDQ5-F1
#
_entry.id   AF-A0A1E5WDQ5-F1
#
_cell.length_a   1.000
_cell.length_b   1.000
_cell.length_c   1.000
_cell.angle_alpha   90.00
_cell.angle_beta   90.00
_cell.angle_gamma   90.00
#
_symmetry.space_group_name_H-M   'P 1'
#
loop_
_entity.id
_entity.type
_entity.pdbx_description
1 polymer ?
#
loop_
_entity_poly.entity_id
_entity_poly.type
_entity_poly.pdbx_seq_one_letter_code
_entity_poly.pdbx_strand_id
1 'polypeptide(L)'
;MATPAAAAATGAGAAAAAEAFRRVYDTLKDELLRDPAFDFNDDAIQWLDGVGLIAINDGLVLRSQISRIFRRYFLGKTYYVDLLDLFNEVEFQTTSGELLDQITTNEGRKDLNKYTVHAYRRIVEYKTAYYSFYLPSLDDYAQVKQILVEMGVYFQIQDDYLDCFGDPDVIGKIGTDIEDFKCSWLFVEALQRADEKQKNLLFENYGKSDPACVAQVKALYKELDLEVDI
;
A
#
# COMPACT_ATOMS: atom_id res chain seq x y z
N MET A 1 37.37 11.63 -4.18
CA MET A 1 36.46 12.67 -4.68
C MET A 1 36.09 12.31 -6.12
N ALA A 2 34.86 11.84 -6.36
CA ALA A 2 34.38 11.62 -7.73
C ALA A 2 34.19 12.98 -8.41
N THR A 3 34.59 13.10 -9.68
CA THR A 3 34.48 14.35 -10.44
C THR A 3 33.02 14.67 -10.78
N PRO A 4 32.63 15.95 -10.92
CA PRO A 4 31.26 16.36 -11.22
C PRO A 4 30.68 15.72 -12.49
N ALA A 5 31.54 15.41 -13.47
CA ALA A 5 31.18 14.76 -14.72
C ALA A 5 30.77 13.29 -14.55
N ALA A 6 31.37 12.57 -13.60
CA ALA A 6 31.01 11.17 -13.32
C ALA A 6 29.63 11.08 -12.64
N ALA A 7 29.34 11.99 -11.71
CA ALA A 7 28.04 12.08 -11.04
C ALA A 7 26.91 12.50 -12.01
N ALA A 8 27.19 13.40 -12.96
CA ALA A 8 26.25 13.82 -13.98
C ALA A 8 25.95 12.70 -15.00
N ALA A 9 26.96 11.90 -15.36
CA ALA A 9 26.78 10.76 -16.26
C ALA A 9 25.97 9.61 -15.62
N THR A 10 26.18 9.34 -14.33
CA THR A 10 25.35 8.37 -13.59
C THR A 10 23.90 8.85 -13.43
N GLY A 11 23.69 10.14 -13.15
CA GLY A 11 22.34 10.71 -13.06
C GLY A 11 21.57 10.70 -14.38
N ALA A 12 22.23 10.99 -15.50
CA ALA A 12 21.62 10.90 -16.83
C ALA A 12 21.27 9.45 -17.24
N GLY A 13 22.10 8.48 -16.84
CA GLY A 13 21.83 7.06 -17.04
C GLY A 13 20.62 6.56 -16.24
N ALA A 14 20.51 6.98 -14.97
CA ALA A 14 19.37 6.65 -14.11
C ALA A 14 18.05 7.25 -14.64
N ALA A 15 18.07 8.52 -15.06
CA ALA A 15 16.89 9.18 -15.63
C ALA A 15 16.40 8.50 -16.93
N ALA A 16 17.32 8.11 -17.82
CA ALA A 16 16.97 7.39 -19.04
C ALA A 16 16.43 5.98 -18.76
N ALA A 17 16.97 5.28 -17.75
CA ALA A 17 16.44 4.00 -17.30
C ALA A 17 15.04 4.16 -16.68
N ALA A 18 14.82 5.23 -15.91
CA ALA A 18 13.52 5.55 -15.32
C ALA A 18 12.44 5.82 -16.37
N GLU A 19 12.77 6.59 -17.41
CA GLU A 19 11.85 6.88 -18.51
C GLU A 19 11.54 5.64 -19.35
N ALA A 20 12.57 4.83 -19.66
CA ALA A 20 12.39 3.56 -20.36
C ALA A 20 11.54 2.57 -19.57
N PHE A 21 11.78 2.44 -18.27
CA PHE A 21 10.97 1.60 -17.39
C PHE A 21 9.53 2.10 -17.34
N ARG A 22 9.29 3.40 -17.13
CA ARG A 22 7.94 3.97 -17.07
C ARG A 22 7.16 3.68 -18.34
N ARG A 23 7.78 3.85 -19.51
CA ARG A 23 7.14 3.51 -20.79
C ARG A 23 6.79 2.02 -20.91
N VAL A 24 7.68 1.13 -20.48
CA VAL A 24 7.42 -0.33 -20.50
C VAL A 24 6.32 -0.68 -19.49
N TYR A 25 6.36 -0.13 -18.29
CA TYR A 25 5.34 -0.30 -17.25
C TYR A 25 3.97 0.18 -17.74
N ASP A 26 3.89 1.38 -18.30
CA ASP A 26 2.64 1.96 -18.83
C ASP A 26 2.09 1.09 -19.96
N THR A 27 2.95 0.59 -20.86
CA THR A 27 2.54 -0.32 -21.93
C THR A 27 2.01 -1.64 -21.37
N LEU A 28 2.72 -2.26 -20.42
CA LEU A 28 2.29 -3.53 -19.82
C LEU A 28 1.00 -3.38 -19.01
N LYS A 29 0.86 -2.28 -18.28
CA LYS A 29 -0.36 -1.94 -17.53
C LYS A 29 -1.54 -1.76 -18.48
N ASP A 30 -1.34 -1.03 -19.56
CA ASP A 30 -2.34 -0.77 -20.58
C ASP A 30 -2.72 -2.04 -21.37
N GLU A 31 -1.75 -2.90 -21.68
CA GLU A 31 -1.99 -4.22 -22.25
C GLU A 31 -2.79 -5.11 -21.30
N LEU A 32 -2.44 -5.15 -20.01
CA LEU A 32 -3.14 -5.93 -18.98
C LEU A 32 -4.59 -5.45 -18.81
N LEU A 33 -4.82 -4.14 -18.77
CA LEU A 33 -6.15 -3.54 -18.59
C LEU A 33 -7.06 -3.69 -19.82
N ARG A 34 -6.48 -3.97 -21.00
CA ARG A 34 -7.22 -4.21 -22.24
C ARG A 34 -7.20 -5.68 -22.67
N ASP A 35 -6.63 -6.55 -21.84
CA ASP A 35 -6.59 -7.97 -22.13
C ASP A 35 -8.02 -8.52 -22.05
N PRO A 36 -8.58 -9.04 -23.16
CA PRO A 36 -9.95 -9.55 -23.19
C PRO A 36 -10.16 -10.78 -22.29
N ALA A 37 -9.11 -11.35 -21.69
CA ALA A 37 -9.20 -12.33 -20.62
C ALA A 37 -9.62 -11.73 -19.27
N PHE A 38 -9.52 -10.40 -19.10
CA PHE A 38 -9.92 -9.67 -17.90
C PHE A 38 -11.10 -8.74 -18.23
N ASP A 39 -12.31 -9.30 -18.30
CA ASP A 39 -13.55 -8.53 -18.44
C ASP A 39 -14.31 -8.57 -17.10
N PHE A 40 -14.40 -7.46 -16.36
CA PHE A 40 -15.10 -7.41 -15.06
C PHE A 40 -16.63 -7.38 -15.25
N ASN A 41 -17.17 -8.39 -15.92
CA ASN A 41 -18.60 -8.60 -16.13
C ASN A 41 -19.14 -9.64 -15.13
N ASP A 42 -20.46 -9.86 -15.12
CA ASP A 42 -21.11 -10.83 -14.21
C ASP A 42 -20.55 -12.27 -14.35
N ASP A 43 -19.97 -12.62 -15.51
CA ASP A 43 -19.34 -13.92 -15.78
C ASP A 43 -17.95 -14.04 -15.12
N ALA A 44 -17.15 -12.95 -15.11
CA ALA A 44 -15.88 -12.92 -14.37
C ALA A 44 -16.07 -12.95 -12.85
N ILE A 45 -17.17 -12.39 -12.36
CA ILE A 45 -17.55 -12.50 -10.94
C ILE A 45 -17.96 -13.94 -10.61
N GLN A 46 -18.67 -14.65 -11.49
CA GLN A 46 -18.94 -16.09 -11.32
C GLN A 46 -17.66 -16.94 -11.43
N TRP A 47 -16.65 -16.49 -12.18
CA TRP A 47 -15.35 -17.14 -12.27
C TRP A 47 -14.56 -17.09 -10.95
N LEU A 48 -14.74 -16.06 -10.10
CA LEU A 48 -14.10 -16.01 -8.77
C LEU A 48 -14.48 -17.22 -7.91
N ASP A 49 -15.75 -17.65 -7.95
CA ASP A 49 -16.23 -18.84 -7.23
C ASP A 49 -15.67 -20.15 -7.82
N GLY A 50 -15.37 -20.17 -9.12
CA GLY A 50 -14.80 -21.33 -9.82
C GLY A 50 -13.28 -21.50 -9.67
N VAL A 51 -12.55 -20.41 -9.49
CA VAL A 51 -11.07 -20.40 -9.34
C VAL A 51 -10.68 -20.85 -7.93
N GLY A 52 -11.38 -20.34 -6.90
CA GLY A 52 -11.09 -20.68 -5.50
C GLY A 52 -9.60 -20.55 -5.16
N LEU A 53 -9.01 -21.59 -4.57
CA LEU A 53 -7.60 -21.57 -4.16
C LEU A 53 -6.59 -21.60 -5.32
N ILE A 54 -7.03 -21.81 -6.57
CA ILE A 54 -6.15 -21.72 -7.75
C ILE A 54 -5.60 -20.29 -7.91
N ALA A 55 -6.35 -19.27 -7.46
CA ALA A 55 -5.92 -17.87 -7.48
C ALA A 55 -4.58 -17.64 -6.76
N ILE A 56 -4.27 -18.44 -5.73
CA ILE A 56 -2.97 -18.39 -5.04
C ILE A 56 -1.84 -18.72 -6.03
N ASN A 57 -2.02 -19.78 -6.83
CA ASN A 57 -1.05 -20.16 -7.85
C ASN A 57 -0.97 -19.13 -8.98
N ASP A 58 -2.10 -18.54 -9.38
CA ASP A 58 -2.12 -17.48 -10.39
C ASP A 58 -1.31 -16.26 -9.93
N GLY A 59 -1.40 -15.89 -8.65
CA GLY A 59 -0.53 -14.88 -8.04
C GLY A 59 0.97 -15.23 -8.16
N LEU A 60 1.35 -16.50 -7.95
CA LEU A 60 2.74 -16.94 -8.15
C LEU A 60 3.17 -16.85 -9.62
N VAL A 61 2.27 -17.15 -10.55
CA VAL A 61 2.52 -17.02 -11.99
C VAL A 61 2.73 -15.55 -12.36
N LEU A 62 1.89 -14.63 -11.87
CA LEU A 62 2.03 -13.19 -12.08
C LEU A 62 3.36 -12.67 -11.55
N ARG A 63 3.71 -13.02 -10.31
CA ARG A 63 5.01 -12.70 -9.70
C ARG A 63 6.17 -13.20 -10.57
N SER A 64 6.08 -14.42 -11.11
CA SER A 64 7.12 -14.97 -11.99
C SER A 64 7.25 -14.24 -13.34
N GLN A 65 6.19 -13.58 -13.83
CA GLN A 65 6.27 -12.81 -15.08
C GLN A 65 7.20 -11.61 -14.95
N ILE A 66 7.35 -11.02 -13.75
CA ILE A 66 8.27 -9.91 -13.50
C ILE A 66 9.69 -10.31 -13.94
N SER A 67 10.24 -11.41 -13.42
CA SER A 67 11.58 -11.86 -13.82
C SER A 67 11.68 -12.20 -15.31
N ARG A 68 10.60 -12.67 -15.94
CA ARG A 68 10.57 -12.93 -17.39
C ARG A 68 10.61 -11.65 -18.23
N ILE A 69 9.87 -10.62 -17.82
CA ILE A 69 9.88 -9.29 -18.44
C ILE A 69 11.28 -8.68 -18.33
N PHE A 70 11.87 -8.75 -17.14
CA PHE A 70 13.24 -8.30 -16.89
C PHE A 70 14.24 -8.96 -17.83
N ARG A 71 14.22 -10.29 -17.88
CA ARG A 71 15.10 -11.04 -18.77
C ARG A 71 14.84 -10.78 -20.25
N ARG A 72 13.60 -10.49 -20.66
CA ARG A 72 13.27 -10.25 -22.07
C ARG A 72 13.73 -8.89 -22.56
N TYR A 73 13.54 -7.85 -21.76
CA TYR A 73 13.73 -6.46 -22.21
C TYR A 73 15.00 -5.79 -21.66
N PHE A 74 15.50 -6.27 -20.53
CA PHE A 74 16.61 -5.62 -19.83
C PHE A 74 17.88 -6.49 -19.79
N LEU A 75 17.80 -7.77 -20.21
CA LEU A 75 18.99 -8.61 -20.32
C LEU A 75 20.01 -7.99 -21.28
N GLY A 76 21.23 -7.77 -20.78
CA GLY A 76 22.32 -7.10 -21.51
C GLY A 76 22.40 -5.58 -21.27
N LYS A 77 21.46 -4.99 -20.53
CA LYS A 77 21.61 -3.61 -20.02
C LYS A 77 22.57 -3.61 -18.83
N THR A 78 23.35 -2.55 -18.69
CA THR A 78 24.33 -2.41 -17.60
C THR A 78 23.69 -2.38 -16.22
N TYR A 79 22.45 -1.89 -16.13
CA TYR A 79 21.65 -1.77 -14.90
C TYR A 79 20.69 -2.95 -14.67
N TYR A 80 20.81 -4.05 -15.42
CA TYR A 80 19.91 -5.20 -15.31
C TYR A 80 19.85 -5.79 -13.90
N VAL A 81 21.02 -5.99 -13.29
CA VAL A 81 21.15 -6.59 -11.95
C VAL A 81 20.60 -5.62 -10.91
N ASP A 82 20.99 -4.35 -10.98
CA ASP A 82 20.52 -3.32 -10.04
C ASP A 82 19.00 -3.17 -10.06
N LEU A 83 18.39 -3.18 -11.24
CA LEU A 83 16.93 -3.09 -11.38
C LEU A 83 16.25 -4.33 -10.80
N LEU A 84 16.80 -5.54 -11.03
CA LEU A 84 16.23 -6.78 -10.51
C LEU A 84 16.33 -6.84 -8.98
N ASP A 85 17.46 -6.42 -8.42
CA ASP A 85 17.68 -6.36 -6.98
C ASP A 85 16.78 -5.32 -6.32
N LEU A 86 16.61 -4.14 -6.93
CA LEU A 86 15.66 -3.12 -6.46
C LEU A 86 14.23 -3.67 -6.38
N PHE A 87 13.78 -4.37 -7.42
CA PHE A 87 12.44 -4.98 -7.44
C PHE A 87 12.27 -6.04 -6.35
N ASN A 88 13.24 -6.94 -6.21
CA ASN A 88 13.19 -7.99 -5.19
C ASN A 88 13.20 -7.41 -3.77
N GLU A 89 14.00 -6.36 -3.53
CA GLU A 89 14.07 -5.69 -2.23
C GLU A 89 12.75 -4.98 -1.90
N VAL A 90 12.15 -4.26 -2.85
CA VAL A 90 10.85 -3.61 -2.65
C VAL A 90 9.73 -4.64 -2.50
N GLU A 91 9.76 -5.76 -3.24
CA GLU A 91 8.82 -6.87 -3.07
C GLU A 91 8.92 -7.45 -1.65
N PHE A 92 10.14 -7.68 -1.15
CA PHE A 92 10.38 -8.14 0.20
C PHE A 92 9.88 -7.14 1.26
N GLN A 93 10.12 -5.84 1.06
CA GLN A 93 9.64 -4.79 1.96
C GLN A 93 8.11 -4.75 2.00
N THR A 94 7.46 -4.81 0.82
CA THR A 94 6.00 -4.77 0.68
C THR A 94 5.34 -5.97 1.35
N THR A 95 5.85 -7.18 1.06
CA THR A 95 5.33 -8.41 1.66
C THR A 95 5.59 -8.49 3.18
N SER A 96 6.70 -7.92 3.66
CA SER A 96 6.97 -7.76 5.09
C SER A 96 5.99 -6.77 5.74
N GLY A 97 5.66 -5.67 5.06
CA GLY A 97 4.66 -4.70 5.51
C GLY A 97 3.26 -5.31 5.60
N GLU A 98 2.86 -6.09 4.60
CA GLU A 98 1.60 -6.83 4.61
C GLU A 98 1.55 -7.87 5.73
N LEU A 99 2.66 -8.60 5.96
CA LEU A 99 2.77 -9.49 7.11
C LEU A 99 2.59 -8.73 8.44
N LEU A 100 3.24 -7.57 8.58
CA LEU A 100 3.12 -6.73 9.78
C LEU A 100 1.68 -6.26 10.00
N ASP A 101 0.97 -5.86 8.94
CA ASP A 101 -0.45 -5.51 9.00
C ASP A 101 -1.26 -6.70 9.54
N GLN A 102 -1.15 -7.86 8.88
CA GLN A 102 -1.93 -9.06 9.21
C GLN A 102 -1.68 -9.61 10.62
N ILE A 103 -0.44 -9.62 11.10
CA ILE A 103 -0.15 -10.09 12.48
C ILE A 103 -0.61 -9.10 13.54
N THR A 104 -0.76 -7.82 13.17
CA THR A 104 -1.28 -6.77 14.05
C THR A 104 -2.80 -6.84 14.14
N THR A 105 -3.49 -7.22 13.07
CA THR A 105 -4.96 -7.31 13.00
C THR A 105 -5.54 -8.70 13.28
N ASN A 106 -4.70 -9.71 13.54
CA ASN A 106 -5.11 -11.10 13.68
C ASN A 106 -6.21 -11.32 14.75
N GLU A 107 -7.33 -11.92 14.30
CA GLU A 107 -8.55 -12.19 15.08
C GLU A 107 -8.33 -12.92 16.41
N GLY A 108 -7.28 -13.77 16.50
CA GLY A 108 -6.96 -14.53 17.71
C GLY A 108 -6.32 -13.70 18.84
N ARG A 109 -5.91 -12.45 18.56
CA ARG A 109 -5.28 -11.54 19.53
C ARG A 109 -5.76 -10.10 19.30
N LYS A 110 -7.05 -9.83 19.57
CA LYS A 110 -7.66 -8.49 19.61
C LYS A 110 -7.13 -7.63 20.77
N ASP A 111 -5.83 -7.32 20.74
CA ASP A 111 -5.15 -6.48 21.71
C ASP A 111 -4.82 -5.12 21.09
N LEU A 112 -5.75 -4.19 21.25
CA LEU A 112 -5.65 -2.83 20.72
C LEU A 112 -4.50 -2.03 21.35
N ASN A 113 -3.89 -2.50 22.46
CA ASN A 113 -2.71 -1.85 23.03
C ASN A 113 -1.48 -1.95 22.11
N LYS A 114 -1.50 -2.83 21.11
CA LYS A 114 -0.45 -2.92 20.08
C LYS A 114 -0.54 -1.81 19.03
N TYR A 115 -1.69 -1.13 18.96
CA TYR A 115 -1.96 -0.15 17.92
C TYR A 115 -1.34 1.15 18.40
N THR A 116 -0.12 1.37 17.93
CA THR A 116 0.70 2.53 18.29
C THR A 116 1.05 3.25 17.01
N VAL A 117 1.28 4.56 17.09
CA VAL A 117 1.75 5.37 15.94
C VAL A 117 3.02 4.78 15.32
N HIS A 118 3.91 4.19 16.14
CA HIS A 118 5.10 3.52 15.64
C HIS A 118 4.80 2.22 14.88
N ALA A 119 3.85 1.40 15.36
CA ALA A 119 3.41 0.20 14.64
C ALA A 119 2.74 0.57 13.32
N TYR A 120 1.82 1.54 13.35
CA TYR A 120 1.16 2.10 12.17
C TYR A 120 2.18 2.57 11.13
N ARG A 121 3.08 3.48 11.52
CA ARG A 121 4.09 4.05 10.62
C ARG A 121 4.95 2.97 9.96
N ARG A 122 5.34 1.93 10.71
CA ARG A 122 6.11 0.81 10.17
C ARG A 122 5.32 -0.02 9.17
N ILE A 123 4.04 -0.30 9.46
CA ILE A 123 3.15 -1.01 8.52
C ILE A 123 3.10 -0.22 7.21
N VAL A 124 2.76 1.06 7.27
CA VAL A 124 2.56 1.91 6.09
C VAL A 124 3.85 2.12 5.28
N GLU A 125 4.97 2.38 5.96
CA GLU A 125 6.26 2.56 5.31
C GLU A 125 6.60 1.35 4.44
N TYR A 126 6.46 0.15 5.01
CA TYR A 126 6.83 -1.09 4.33
C TYR A 126 5.77 -1.53 3.30
N LYS A 127 4.49 -1.52 3.70
CA LYS A 127 3.37 -2.01 2.90
C LYS A 127 3.08 -1.13 1.70
N THR A 128 3.25 0.18 1.81
CA THR A 128 2.76 1.13 0.80
C THR A 128 3.87 2.00 0.21
N ALA A 129 4.71 2.61 1.06
CA ALA A 129 5.57 3.71 0.61
C ALA A 129 6.65 3.28 -0.40
N TYR A 130 7.29 2.12 -0.17
CA TYR A 130 8.38 1.67 -1.05
C TYR A 130 7.91 1.34 -2.47
N TYR A 131 6.85 0.55 -2.64
CA TYR A 131 6.42 0.16 -3.98
C TYR A 131 5.64 1.27 -4.71
N SER A 132 4.92 2.11 -3.97
CA SER A 132 4.04 3.13 -4.57
C SER A 132 4.80 4.39 -4.96
N PHE A 133 5.80 4.81 -4.17
CA PHE A 133 6.48 6.09 -4.35
C PHE A 133 7.96 5.94 -4.68
N TYR A 134 8.69 5.10 -3.94
CA TYR A 134 10.14 4.94 -4.15
C TYR A 134 10.46 4.17 -5.44
N LEU A 135 9.89 2.97 -5.61
CA LEU A 135 10.18 2.09 -6.75
C LEU A 135 10.00 2.76 -8.12
N PRO A 136 8.91 3.52 -8.39
CA PRO A 136 8.73 4.16 -9.70
C PRO A 136 9.73 5.29 -10.00
N SER A 137 10.45 5.80 -8.99
CA SER A 137 11.48 6.81 -9.19
C SER A 137 12.74 6.24 -9.84
N LEU A 138 13.05 4.96 -9.56
CA LEU A 138 14.29 4.29 -9.97
C LEU A 138 15.56 5.07 -9.61
N ASP A 139 15.46 5.92 -8.58
CA ASP A 139 16.54 6.75 -8.08
C ASP A 139 17.24 6.06 -6.91
N ASP A 140 18.56 6.24 -6.81
CA ASP A 140 19.41 5.66 -5.76
C ASP A 140 19.88 6.74 -4.74
N TYR A 141 19.40 7.98 -4.87
CA TYR A 141 19.70 9.02 -3.89
C TYR A 141 18.90 8.79 -2.59
N ALA A 142 19.63 8.61 -1.49
CA ALA A 142 19.05 8.43 -0.15
C ALA A 142 18.06 9.55 0.24
N GLN A 143 18.32 10.79 -0.16
CA GLN A 143 17.41 11.92 0.10
C GLN A 143 16.09 11.79 -0.68
N VAL A 144 16.14 11.32 -1.93
CA VAL A 144 14.94 11.08 -2.74
C VAL A 144 14.12 9.97 -2.13
N LYS A 145 14.77 8.86 -1.73
CA LYS A 145 14.13 7.77 -0.99
C LYS A 145 13.41 8.28 0.26
N GLN A 146 14.06 9.10 1.08
CA GLN A 146 13.46 9.62 2.31
C GLN A 146 12.20 10.46 2.03
N ILE A 147 12.24 11.37 1.05
CA ILE A 147 11.09 12.21 0.69
C ILE A 147 9.94 11.33 0.17
N LEU A 148 10.23 10.40 -0.73
CA LEU A 148 9.23 9.52 -1.33
C LEU A 148 8.59 8.59 -0.29
N VAL A 149 9.35 8.14 0.70
CA VAL A 149 8.82 7.35 1.81
C VAL A 149 7.85 8.18 2.65
N GLU A 150 8.19 9.43 3.01
CA GLU A 150 7.26 10.31 3.75
C GLU A 150 6.00 10.62 2.93
N MET A 151 6.12 10.82 1.62
CA MET A 151 4.97 10.99 0.74
C MET A 151 4.07 9.76 0.74
N GLY A 152 4.65 8.57 0.72
CA GLY A 152 3.90 7.32 0.83
C GLY A 152 3.20 7.13 2.17
N VAL A 153 3.85 7.56 3.27
CA VAL A 153 3.21 7.58 4.59
C VAL A 153 2.01 8.53 4.59
N TYR A 154 2.17 9.74 4.06
CA TYR A 154 1.07 10.69 3.94
C TYR A 154 -0.07 10.18 3.06
N PHE A 155 0.26 9.54 1.93
CA PHE A 155 -0.73 8.97 1.03
C PHE A 155 -1.60 7.90 1.71
N GLN A 156 -1.00 7.02 2.53
CA GLN A 156 -1.79 6.03 3.27
C GLN A 156 -2.62 6.66 4.38
N ILE A 157 -2.14 7.71 5.03
CA ILE A 157 -2.96 8.49 5.99
C ILE A 157 -4.21 9.04 5.28
N GLN A 158 -4.07 9.51 4.03
CA GLN A 158 -5.22 9.95 3.24
C GLN A 158 -6.16 8.79 2.90
N ASP A 159 -5.65 7.63 2.50
CA ASP A 159 -6.48 6.44 2.22
C ASP A 159 -7.27 6.01 3.47
N ASP A 160 -6.63 5.93 4.65
CA ASP A 160 -7.28 5.58 5.92
C ASP A 160 -8.34 6.63 6.33
N TYR A 161 -8.09 7.92 6.08
CA TYR A 161 -9.06 8.98 6.32
C TYR A 161 -10.28 8.83 5.41
N LEU A 162 -10.02 8.65 4.10
CA LEU A 162 -11.04 8.51 3.07
C LEU A 162 -11.86 7.24 3.25
N ASP A 163 -11.27 6.16 3.77
CA ASP A 163 -11.98 4.92 4.13
C ASP A 163 -13.12 5.19 5.13
N CYS A 164 -12.88 6.06 6.11
CA CYS A 164 -13.89 6.38 7.13
C CYS A 164 -14.86 7.49 6.72
N PHE A 165 -14.34 8.60 6.17
CA PHE A 165 -15.08 9.86 5.99
C PHE A 165 -15.36 10.24 4.55
N GLY A 166 -14.72 9.58 3.59
CA GLY A 166 -14.93 9.95 2.21
C GLY A 166 -16.24 9.42 1.64
N ASP A 167 -16.73 10.11 0.61
CA ASP A 167 -17.96 9.78 -0.07
C ASP A 167 -17.78 8.49 -0.89
N PRO A 168 -18.55 7.40 -0.63
CA PRO A 168 -18.47 6.16 -1.39
C PRO A 168 -18.67 6.35 -2.89
N ASP A 169 -19.48 7.32 -3.32
CA ASP A 169 -19.73 7.61 -4.74
C ASP A 169 -18.51 8.23 -5.43
N VAL A 170 -17.63 8.89 -4.67
CA VAL A 170 -16.38 9.49 -5.17
C VAL A 170 -15.22 8.51 -5.10
N ILE A 171 -15.11 7.75 -4.01
CA ILE A 171 -14.00 6.81 -3.79
C ILE A 171 -14.22 5.50 -4.56
N GLY A 172 -15.48 5.13 -4.81
CA GLY A 172 -15.85 3.89 -5.49
C GLY A 172 -15.74 2.64 -4.60
N LYS A 173 -15.57 2.81 -3.28
CA LYS A 173 -15.57 1.74 -2.28
C LYS A 173 -16.30 2.19 -1.01
N ILE A 174 -16.91 1.25 -0.30
CA ILE A 174 -17.34 1.44 1.08
C ILE A 174 -16.14 1.04 1.94
N GLY A 175 -15.67 1.95 2.80
CA GLY A 175 -14.57 1.65 3.71
C GLY A 175 -14.96 0.71 4.84
N THR A 176 -14.02 -0.13 5.24
CA THR A 176 -14.23 -1.24 6.19
C THR A 176 -13.16 -1.32 7.27
N ASP A 177 -12.27 -0.32 7.39
CA ASP A 177 -11.14 -0.38 8.32
C ASP A 177 -11.56 -0.62 9.78
N ILE A 178 -12.71 -0.07 10.19
CA ILE A 178 -13.24 -0.23 11.54
C ILE A 178 -13.68 -1.69 11.76
N GLU A 179 -14.42 -2.25 10.83
CA GLU A 179 -14.97 -3.61 10.86
C GLU A 179 -13.86 -4.65 10.77
N ASP A 180 -12.88 -4.42 9.89
CA ASP A 180 -11.73 -5.27 9.62
C ASP A 180 -10.67 -5.19 10.73
N PHE A 181 -10.95 -4.41 11.77
CA PHE A 181 -10.06 -4.23 12.91
C PHE A 181 -8.67 -3.77 12.44
N LYS A 182 -8.63 -2.83 11.49
CA LYS A 182 -7.37 -2.35 10.91
C LYS A 182 -6.65 -1.41 11.86
N CYS A 183 -5.32 -1.49 11.87
CA CYS A 183 -4.48 -0.49 12.51
C CYS A 183 -4.43 0.75 11.61
N SER A 184 -5.53 1.51 11.54
CA SER A 184 -5.65 2.70 10.72
C SER A 184 -5.09 3.93 11.43
N TRP A 185 -4.74 4.96 10.65
CA TRP A 185 -4.30 6.25 11.18
C TRP A 185 -5.33 6.85 12.15
N LEU A 186 -6.62 6.83 11.77
CA LEU A 186 -7.70 7.39 12.58
C LEU A 186 -7.78 6.73 13.95
N PHE A 187 -7.59 5.41 14.03
CA PHE A 187 -7.60 4.71 15.30
C PHE A 187 -6.44 5.11 16.20
N VAL A 188 -5.20 5.12 15.67
CA VAL A 188 -4.02 5.46 16.49
C VAL A 188 -4.02 6.93 16.93
N GLU A 189 -4.54 7.85 16.10
CA GLU A 189 -4.74 9.25 16.49
C GLU A 189 -5.84 9.41 17.55
N ALA A 190 -6.96 8.70 17.39
CA ALA A 190 -8.03 8.73 18.37
C ALA A 190 -7.53 8.26 19.74
N LEU A 191 -6.72 7.19 19.80
CA LEU A 191 -6.13 6.73 21.06
C LEU A 191 -5.20 7.75 21.73
N GLN A 192 -4.54 8.61 20.95
CA GLN A 192 -3.69 9.66 21.50
C GLN A 192 -4.48 10.83 22.10
N ARG A 193 -5.67 11.12 21.54
CA ARG A 193 -6.52 12.24 21.96
C ARG A 193 -7.55 11.85 23.01
N ALA A 194 -7.99 10.60 23.00
CA ALA A 194 -9.07 10.09 23.82
C ALA A 194 -8.73 10.05 25.33
N ASP A 195 -9.72 10.38 26.15
CA ASP A 195 -9.71 10.05 27.58
C ASP A 195 -9.98 8.55 27.83
N GLU A 196 -9.93 8.12 29.09
CA GLU A 196 -10.13 6.70 29.44
C GLU A 196 -11.54 6.18 29.10
N LYS A 197 -12.57 7.02 29.15
CA LYS A 197 -13.94 6.62 28.80
C LYS A 197 -14.06 6.43 27.28
N GLN A 198 -13.49 7.35 26.51
CA GLN A 198 -13.46 7.31 25.05
C GLN A 198 -12.61 6.13 24.53
N LYS A 199 -11.48 5.83 25.18
CA LYS A 199 -10.69 4.61 24.88
C LYS A 199 -11.47 3.33 25.11
N ASN A 200 -12.20 3.23 26.23
CA ASN A 200 -13.05 2.07 26.49
C ASN A 200 -14.13 1.92 25.41
N LEU A 201 -14.74 3.02 24.96
CA LEU A 201 -15.69 3.01 23.85
C LEU A 201 -15.05 2.49 22.56
N LEU A 202 -13.84 2.96 22.21
CA LEU A 202 -13.08 2.41 21.07
C LEU A 202 -12.87 0.90 21.23
N PHE A 203 -12.39 0.46 22.39
CA PHE A 203 -12.07 -0.95 22.62
C PHE A 203 -13.29 -1.86 22.59
N GLU A 204 -14.45 -1.36 23.01
CA GLU A 204 -15.70 -2.10 22.98
C GLU A 204 -16.29 -2.19 21.57
N ASN A 205 -16.06 -1.21 20.69
CA ASN A 205 -16.77 -1.11 19.41
C ASN A 205 -15.92 -1.42 18.17
N TYR A 206 -14.60 -1.27 18.23
CA TYR A 206 -13.71 -1.47 17.08
C TYR A 206 -13.59 -2.96 16.70
N GLY A 207 -13.55 -3.26 15.39
CA GLY A 207 -13.51 -4.64 14.86
C GLY A 207 -14.81 -5.43 15.00
N LYS A 208 -15.94 -4.71 14.99
CA LYS A 208 -17.29 -5.29 14.98
C LYS A 208 -18.02 -4.85 13.73
N SER A 209 -18.58 -5.81 13.01
CA SER A 209 -19.38 -5.56 11.80
C SER A 209 -20.79 -5.02 12.08
N ASP A 210 -21.16 -4.84 13.36
CA ASP A 210 -22.45 -4.21 13.73
C ASP A 210 -22.41 -2.71 13.37
N PRO A 211 -23.30 -2.23 12.48
CA PRO A 211 -23.34 -0.82 12.08
C PRO A 211 -23.48 0.16 13.25
N ALA A 212 -24.12 -0.23 14.36
CA ALA A 212 -24.22 0.61 15.54
C ALA A 212 -22.86 0.81 16.22
N CYS A 213 -22.01 -0.24 16.25
CA CYS A 213 -20.65 -0.15 16.77
C CYS A 213 -19.78 0.75 15.87
N VAL A 214 -19.85 0.56 14.56
CA VAL A 214 -19.15 1.39 13.56
C VAL A 214 -19.56 2.86 13.70
N ALA A 215 -20.86 3.14 13.81
CA ALA A 215 -21.37 4.50 13.99
C ALA A 215 -20.86 5.16 15.28
N GLN A 216 -20.73 4.42 16.38
CA GLN A 216 -20.16 4.94 17.63
C GLN A 216 -18.68 5.30 17.47
N VAL A 217 -17.89 4.47 16.78
CA VAL A 217 -16.48 4.78 16.48
C VAL A 217 -16.36 6.04 15.62
N LYS A 218 -17.14 6.13 14.53
CA LYS A 218 -17.14 7.31 13.65
C LYS A 218 -17.58 8.57 14.39
N ALA A 219 -18.59 8.48 15.25
CA ALA A 219 -19.04 9.61 16.07
C ALA A 219 -17.94 10.09 17.04
N LEU A 220 -17.21 9.16 17.66
CA LEU A 220 -16.09 9.50 18.52
C LEU A 220 -14.93 10.14 17.73
N TYR A 221 -14.64 9.69 16.51
CA TYR A 221 -13.65 10.37 15.67
C TYR A 221 -14.02 11.82 15.39
N LYS A 222 -15.31 12.11 15.13
CA LYS A 222 -15.81 13.49 14.99
C LYS A 222 -15.67 14.29 16.29
N GLU A 223 -15.99 13.69 17.44
CA GLU A 223 -15.83 14.33 18.77
C GLU A 223 -14.37 14.68 19.08
N LEU A 224 -13.41 13.93 18.55
CA LEU A 224 -11.96 14.13 18.72
C LEU A 224 -11.33 15.05 17.65
N ASP A 225 -12.16 15.75 16.86
CA ASP A 225 -11.74 16.64 15.77
C ASP A 225 -10.79 15.94 14.78
N LEU A 226 -11.11 14.69 14.40
CA LEU A 226 -10.38 13.93 13.39
C LEU A 226 -10.99 14.02 11.99
N GLU A 227 -12.23 14.47 11.87
CA GLU A 227 -12.82 14.87 10.60
C GLU A 227 -12.42 16.32 10.31
N VAL A 228 -11.90 16.57 9.11
CA VAL A 228 -11.54 17.91 8.65
C VAL A 228 -12.49 18.32 7.53
N ASP A 229 -12.95 19.57 7.56
CA ASP A 229 -13.64 20.16 6.41
C ASP A 229 -12.61 20.33 5.28
N ILE A 230 -12.71 19.49 4.24
CA ILE A 230 -11.86 19.55 3.03
C ILE A 230 -12.62 20.23 1.90
#